data_AF-A0A561WAV5-F1
#
_entry.id   AF-A0A561WAV5-F1
#
_cell.length_a   1.000
_cell.length_b   1.000
_cell.length_c   1.000
_cell.angle_alpha   90.00
_cell.angle_beta   90.00
_cell.angle_gamma   90.00
#
_symmetry.space_group_name_H-M   'P 1'
#
loop_
_entity.id
_entity.type
_entity.pdbx_description
1 polymer ?
#
loop_
_entity_poly.entity_id
_entity_poly.type
_entity_poly.pdbx_seq_one_letter_code
_entity_poly.pdbx_strand_id
1 'polypeptide(L)'
;MGTAIGTATMITINDGEPMPGSFAVEVAVIDYQSDTASKPDMAWTAVDDAGHFHAYATDGELPTLAARTRHVDCDGVHAGPVLDDVCDGYDVVDWHCRICGQEVQPERVPDRGPKQMPGRKHWHAEVVTSREITEDAVSVRIQQGGKLRFGVARPVLVSMESDGPNGVRVATRLHGDGPLGERSS
;
A
#
# COMPACT_ATOMS: atom_id res chain seq x y z
N MET A 1 -14.61 2.21 3.95
CA MET A 1 -15.47 1.04 3.67
C MET A 1 -14.57 -0.09 3.17
N GLY A 2 -14.49 -1.22 3.89
CA GLY A 2 -13.76 -2.40 3.44
C GLY A 2 -14.57 -3.20 2.41
N THR A 3 -13.90 -3.84 1.46
CA THR A 3 -14.54 -4.72 0.45
C THR A 3 -14.35 -6.17 0.88
N ALA A 4 -15.43 -6.90 1.15
CA ALA A 4 -15.36 -8.34 1.41
C ALA A 4 -15.14 -9.11 0.09
N ILE A 5 -14.17 -10.04 0.07
CA ILE A 5 -13.86 -10.86 -1.13
C ILE A 5 -13.94 -12.36 -0.80
N GLY A 6 -15.12 -12.95 -0.97
CA GLY A 6 -15.31 -14.38 -1.27
C GLY A 6 -15.75 -15.30 -0.10
N THR A 7 -16.63 -16.25 -0.42
CA THR A 7 -17.39 -17.11 0.53
C THR A 7 -17.01 -18.60 0.51
N ALA A 8 -15.93 -18.99 -0.16
CA ALA A 8 -15.39 -20.34 -0.03
C ALA A 8 -13.87 -20.33 -0.24
N THR A 9 -13.11 -20.44 0.84
CA THR A 9 -11.66 -20.63 0.83
C THR A 9 -11.29 -21.87 1.64
N MET A 10 -10.25 -22.58 1.22
CA MET A 10 -9.64 -23.61 2.08
C MET A 10 -8.63 -22.91 2.97
N ILE A 11 -8.87 -22.95 4.28
CA ILE A 11 -8.03 -22.34 5.29
C ILE A 11 -7.30 -23.45 6.03
N THR A 12 -5.99 -23.29 6.21
CA THR A 12 -5.17 -24.20 7.01
C THR A 12 -4.51 -23.42 8.12
N ILE A 13 -4.59 -23.96 9.34
CA ILE A 13 -4.06 -23.36 10.56
C ILE A 13 -2.96 -24.26 11.09
N ASN A 14 -1.76 -23.72 11.34
CA ASN A 14 -0.60 -24.46 11.89
C ASN A 14 -0.32 -25.78 11.15
N ASP A 15 -0.35 -25.74 9.81
CA ASP A 15 -0.20 -26.92 8.92
C ASP A 15 -1.19 -28.08 9.16
N GLY A 16 -2.32 -27.82 9.84
CA GLY A 16 -3.36 -28.81 10.08
C GLY A 16 -4.22 -29.16 8.86
N GLU A 17 -5.34 -29.84 9.11
CA GLU A 17 -6.30 -30.20 8.07
C GLU A 17 -6.92 -28.95 7.43
N PRO A 18 -7.00 -28.88 6.08
CA PRO A 18 -7.71 -27.81 5.39
C PRO A 18 -9.20 -27.79 5.74
N MET A 19 -9.73 -26.60 6.00
CA MET A 19 -11.13 -26.40 6.39
C MET A 19 -11.79 -25.29 5.58
N PRO A 20 -13.08 -25.43 5.22
CA PRO A 20 -13.80 -24.38 4.54
C PRO A 20 -13.98 -23.19 5.49
N GLY A 21 -13.78 -21.99 4.95
CA GLY A 21 -13.96 -20.74 5.68
C GLY A 21 -14.31 -19.57 4.79
N SER A 22 -14.55 -18.44 5.43
CA SER A 22 -14.67 -17.13 4.78
C SER A 22 -13.40 -16.33 5.00
N PHE A 23 -13.07 -15.43 4.07
CA PHE A 23 -11.91 -14.56 4.17
C PHE A 23 -12.25 -13.17 3.67
N ALA A 24 -11.86 -12.14 4.41
CA ALA A 24 -12.04 -10.75 4.01
C ALA A 24 -10.80 -9.92 4.35
N VAL A 25 -10.50 -8.96 3.47
CA VAL A 25 -9.42 -7.98 3.64
C VAL A 25 -10.02 -6.61 3.78
N GLU A 26 -9.68 -5.94 4.86
CA GLU A 26 -10.03 -4.55 5.11
C GLU A 26 -8.79 -3.69 4.92
N VAL A 27 -8.91 -2.68 4.07
CA VAL A 27 -7.86 -1.68 3.89
C VAL A 27 -8.34 -0.42 4.57
N ALA A 28 -7.65 0.01 5.63
CA ALA A 28 -7.88 1.33 6.19
C ALA A 28 -7.52 2.38 5.12
N VAL A 29 -8.35 3.41 4.97
CA VAL A 29 -8.00 4.58 4.16
C VAL A 29 -7.58 5.65 5.15
N ILE A 30 -6.37 6.18 4.99
CA ILE A 30 -5.89 7.30 5.80
C ILE A 30 -6.09 8.55 4.96
N ASP A 31 -7.01 9.40 5.40
CA ASP A 31 -7.13 10.75 4.90
C ASP A 31 -5.97 11.58 5.47
N TYR A 32 -5.22 12.26 4.61
CA TYR A 32 -4.18 13.18 5.03
C TYR A 32 -4.26 14.48 4.24
N GLN A 33 -3.81 15.55 4.88
CA GLN A 33 -3.67 16.87 4.28
C GLN A 33 -2.18 17.21 4.29
N SER A 34 -1.66 17.67 3.16
CA SER A 34 -0.27 18.11 3.03
C SER A 34 -0.25 19.55 2.59
N ASP A 35 0.33 20.41 3.42
CA ASP A 35 0.47 21.84 3.11
C ASP A 35 1.60 22.12 2.11
N THR A 36 2.49 21.14 1.90
CA THR A 36 3.66 21.23 1.02
C THR A 36 3.46 20.54 -0.33
N ALA A 37 2.39 19.76 -0.50
CA ALA A 37 2.15 19.08 -1.76
C ALA A 37 1.77 20.07 -2.87
N SER A 38 2.26 19.79 -4.07
CA SER A 38 1.95 20.56 -5.27
C SER A 38 1.52 19.64 -6.41
N LYS A 39 0.73 20.17 -7.34
CA LYS A 39 0.27 19.48 -8.54
C LYS A 39 0.57 20.32 -9.79
N PRO A 40 0.57 19.71 -11.00
CA PRO A 40 0.68 20.45 -12.24
C PRO A 40 -0.32 21.62 -12.31
N ASP A 41 0.14 22.79 -12.74
CA ASP A 41 -0.77 23.85 -13.15
C ASP A 41 -1.22 23.60 -14.59
N MET A 42 -2.43 23.09 -14.77
CA MET A 42 -2.96 22.76 -16.10
C MET A 42 -3.18 23.98 -17.01
N ALA A 43 -3.12 25.20 -16.46
CA ALA A 43 -3.15 26.44 -17.25
C ALA A 43 -1.75 26.93 -17.65
N TRP A 44 -0.69 26.34 -17.10
CA TRP A 44 0.68 26.73 -17.40
C TRP A 44 1.02 26.46 -18.86
N THR A 45 1.61 27.48 -19.48
CA THR A 45 2.23 27.37 -20.79
C THR A 45 3.52 28.19 -20.80
N ALA A 46 4.50 27.73 -21.58
CA ALA A 46 5.74 28.46 -21.81
C ALA A 46 6.19 28.31 -23.26
N VAL A 47 6.96 29.28 -23.74
CA VAL A 47 7.68 29.22 -25.01
C VAL A 47 9.16 29.46 -24.73
N ASP A 48 10.03 28.54 -25.13
CA ASP A 48 11.48 28.67 -24.95
C ASP A 48 12.11 29.70 -25.93
N ASP A 49 13.40 30.02 -25.77
CA ASP A 49 14.07 31.03 -26.62
C ASP A 49 14.20 30.58 -28.08
N ALA A 50 14.13 29.26 -28.32
CA ALA A 50 14.11 28.68 -29.65
C ALA A 50 12.69 28.65 -30.27
N GLY A 51 11.67 29.08 -29.53
CA GLY A 51 10.28 29.16 -29.99
C GLY A 51 9.47 27.87 -29.83
N HIS A 52 9.92 26.89 -29.04
CA HIS A 52 9.16 25.67 -28.77
C HIS A 52 8.15 25.87 -27.66
N PHE A 53 6.96 25.31 -27.83
CA PHE A 53 5.86 25.41 -26.87
C PHE A 53 5.88 24.27 -25.84
N HIS A 54 5.58 24.62 -24.59
CA HIS A 54 5.52 23.71 -23.45
C HIS A 54 4.23 23.91 -22.67
N ALA A 55 3.60 22.79 -22.31
CA ALA A 55 2.41 22.74 -21.47
C ALA A 55 2.29 21.35 -20.85
N TYR A 56 1.46 21.24 -19.82
CA TYR A 56 1.04 19.94 -19.28
C TYR A 56 0.00 19.27 -20.19
N ALA A 57 0.12 17.96 -20.36
CA ALA A 57 -0.92 17.09 -20.89
C ALA A 57 -2.00 16.84 -19.82
N THR A 58 -3.19 16.36 -20.22
CA THR A 58 -4.34 16.18 -19.32
C THR A 58 -4.08 15.27 -18.11
N ASP A 59 -3.13 14.35 -18.24
CA ASP A 59 -2.66 13.45 -17.18
C ASP A 59 -1.54 14.04 -16.29
N GLY A 60 -1.11 15.26 -16.59
CA GLY A 60 -0.03 15.96 -15.88
C GLY A 60 1.37 15.68 -16.44
N GLU A 61 1.50 14.98 -17.57
CA GLU A 61 2.80 14.78 -18.22
C GLU A 61 3.30 16.04 -18.96
N LEU A 62 4.62 16.12 -19.16
CA LEU A 62 5.29 17.18 -19.92
C LEU A 62 5.91 16.59 -21.19
N PRO A 63 5.13 16.37 -22.27
CA PRO A 63 5.57 15.60 -23.43
C PRO A 63 6.71 16.28 -24.22
N THR A 64 6.84 17.60 -24.12
CA THR A 64 7.90 18.38 -24.79
C THR A 64 9.12 18.63 -23.91
N LEU A 65 9.11 18.20 -22.65
CA LEU A 65 10.22 18.33 -21.71
C LEU A 65 10.79 16.95 -21.30
N ALA A 66 12.10 16.89 -21.11
CA ALA A 66 12.80 15.76 -20.50
C ALA A 66 13.25 16.16 -19.10
N ALA A 67 12.94 15.30 -18.12
CA ALA A 67 13.49 15.41 -16.78
C ALA A 67 14.98 15.00 -16.80
N ARG A 68 15.82 15.80 -16.15
CA ARG A 68 17.21 15.47 -15.86
C ARG A 68 17.40 15.54 -14.36
N THR A 69 17.78 14.42 -13.77
CA THR A 69 18.13 14.39 -12.35
C THR A 69 19.60 14.75 -12.20
N ARG A 70 19.90 15.71 -11.35
CA ARG A 70 21.27 15.99 -10.90
C ARG A 70 21.35 15.83 -9.39
N HIS A 71 22.46 15.27 -8.94
CA HIS A 71 22.77 15.17 -7.54
C HIS A 71 23.34 16.49 -7.02
N VAL A 72 22.86 16.97 -5.89
CA VAL A 72 23.41 18.10 -5.15
C VAL A 72 24.12 17.56 -3.94
N ASP A 73 25.45 17.63 -3.99
CA ASP A 73 26.30 17.21 -2.89
C ASP A 73 25.97 18.04 -1.64
N CYS A 74 26.11 17.38 -0.50
CA CYS A 74 25.95 18.01 0.79
C CYS A 74 27.07 19.02 1.05
N ASP A 75 26.72 20.24 1.46
CA ASP A 75 27.70 21.30 1.80
C ASP A 75 28.30 21.14 3.20
N GLY A 76 27.90 20.09 3.93
CA GLY A 76 28.34 19.81 5.29
C GLY A 76 27.70 20.70 6.36
N VAL A 77 26.74 21.57 6.00
CA VAL A 77 26.07 22.47 6.95
C VAL A 77 24.74 21.87 7.39
N HIS A 78 24.75 21.16 8.52
CA HIS A 78 23.55 20.61 9.14
C HIS A 78 23.11 21.40 10.37
N ALA A 79 21.84 21.78 10.40
CA ALA A 79 21.20 22.34 11.58
C ALA A 79 20.83 21.22 12.57
N GLY A 80 21.82 20.55 13.17
CA GLY A 80 21.58 19.57 14.23
C GLY A 80 22.80 18.72 14.59
N PRO A 81 22.82 18.11 15.80
CA PRO A 81 23.83 17.12 16.16
C PRO A 81 23.59 15.84 15.34
N VAL A 82 24.30 15.68 14.25
CA VAL A 82 24.25 14.47 13.41
C VAL A 82 25.00 13.36 14.17
N LEU A 83 24.25 12.41 14.70
CA LEU A 83 24.79 11.13 15.14
C LEU A 83 25.08 10.32 13.86
N ASP A 84 26.36 10.09 13.59
CA ASP A 84 26.90 9.19 12.56
C ASP A 84 26.75 9.62 11.08
N ASP A 85 27.39 10.75 10.74
CA ASP A 85 28.45 10.87 9.71
C ASP A 85 28.34 10.24 8.30
N VAL A 86 27.18 10.32 7.63
CA VAL A 86 27.14 10.44 6.15
C VAL A 86 25.98 11.33 5.73
N CYS A 87 26.27 12.50 5.15
CA CYS A 87 25.27 13.29 4.45
C CYS A 87 25.32 12.98 2.96
N ASP A 88 24.32 12.25 2.48
CA ASP A 88 24.23 11.78 1.09
C ASP A 88 23.76 12.86 0.09
N GLY A 89 23.64 14.13 0.48
CA GLY A 89 23.12 15.18 -0.41
C GLY A 89 21.64 14.98 -0.79
N TYR A 90 21.19 15.58 -1.90
CA TYR A 90 19.84 15.38 -2.43
C TYR A 90 19.78 15.50 -3.95
N ASP A 91 18.83 14.80 -4.57
CA ASP A 91 18.60 14.89 -6.01
C ASP A 91 17.62 16.02 -6.35
N VAL A 92 17.95 16.78 -7.40
CA VAL A 92 17.07 17.80 -8.00
C VAL A 92 16.71 17.38 -9.41
N VAL A 93 15.45 17.60 -9.79
CA VAL A 93 14.96 17.33 -11.14
C VAL A 93 14.81 18.65 -11.88
N ASP A 94 15.65 18.85 -12.89
CA ASP A 94 15.57 19.96 -13.83
C ASP A 94 14.84 19.52 -15.10
N TRP A 95 14.12 20.43 -15.74
CA TRP A 95 13.33 20.13 -16.95
C TRP A 95 13.91 20.84 -18.16
N HIS A 96 14.12 20.10 -19.24
CA HIS A 96 14.73 20.62 -20.45
C HIS A 96 13.87 20.34 -21.68
N CYS A 97 13.78 21.30 -22.60
CA CYS A 97 13.19 21.09 -23.91
C CYS A 97 13.81 19.87 -24.60
N ARG A 98 12.96 18.91 -25.02
CA ARG A 98 13.42 17.69 -25.70
C ARG A 98 14.09 17.96 -27.04
N ILE A 99 13.85 19.14 -27.63
CA ILE A 99 14.31 19.50 -28.97
C ILE A 99 15.65 20.23 -28.89
N CYS A 100 15.72 21.37 -28.20
CA CYS A 100 16.93 22.19 -28.13
C CYS A 100 17.75 22.03 -26.84
N GLY A 101 17.22 21.35 -25.82
CA GLY A 101 17.88 21.14 -24.53
C GLY A 101 17.84 22.33 -23.58
N GLN A 102 17.19 23.45 -23.95
CA GLN A 102 17.02 24.61 -23.08
C GLN A 102 16.27 24.24 -21.79
N GLU A 103 16.74 24.74 -20.65
CA GLU A 103 16.08 24.57 -19.36
C GLU A 103 14.77 25.38 -19.33
N VAL A 104 13.69 24.74 -18.87
CA VAL A 104 12.34 25.30 -18.80
C VAL A 104 11.73 24.86 -17.49
N GLN A 105 11.32 25.81 -16.64
CA GLN A 105 10.73 25.50 -15.33
C GLN A 105 9.19 25.40 -15.42
N PRO A 106 8.59 24.21 -15.24
CA PRO A 106 7.14 24.07 -15.20
C PRO A 106 6.56 24.63 -13.91
N GLU A 107 5.43 25.35 -14.00
CA GLU A 107 4.74 25.87 -12.83
C GLU A 107 3.85 24.80 -12.18
N ARG A 108 3.83 24.81 -10.84
CA ARG A 108 3.00 23.91 -10.04
C ARG A 108 2.20 24.73 -9.05
N VAL A 109 0.95 24.36 -8.86
CA VAL A 109 0.07 24.99 -7.87
C VAL A 109 -0.04 24.14 -6.60
N PRO A 110 -0.31 24.75 -5.43
CA PRO A 110 -0.55 24.00 -4.20
C PRO A 110 -1.68 22.98 -4.36
N ASP A 111 -1.46 21.77 -3.86
CA ASP A 111 -2.42 20.67 -3.89
C ASP A 111 -3.00 20.42 -2.49
N ARG A 112 -3.79 21.39 -2.04
CA ARG A 112 -4.37 21.46 -0.68
C ARG A 112 -5.61 20.60 -0.47
N GLY A 113 -6.00 19.80 -1.47
CA GLY A 113 -7.17 18.93 -1.37
C GLY A 113 -6.94 17.76 -0.39
N PRO A 114 -8.01 17.16 0.15
CA PRO A 114 -7.89 15.93 0.91
C PRO A 114 -7.31 14.83 0.04
N LYS A 115 -6.33 14.09 0.55
CA LYS A 115 -5.69 12.98 -0.13
C LYS A 115 -5.91 11.70 0.65
N GLN A 116 -5.95 10.60 -0.08
CA GLN A 116 -6.12 9.27 0.49
C GLN A 116 -4.89 8.44 0.19
N MET A 117 -4.32 7.85 1.24
CA MET A 117 -3.32 6.80 1.09
C MET A 117 -3.82 5.50 1.70
N PRO A 118 -3.38 4.34 1.17
CA PRO A 118 -3.64 3.06 1.81
C PRO A 118 -3.02 3.05 3.20
N GLY A 119 -3.85 2.79 4.21
CA GLY A 119 -3.43 2.55 5.58
C GLY A 119 -3.06 1.10 5.83
N ARG A 120 -3.06 0.72 7.12
CA ARG A 120 -2.83 -0.67 7.52
C ARG A 120 -3.87 -1.57 6.87
N LYS A 121 -3.39 -2.67 6.30
CA LYS A 121 -4.23 -3.77 5.82
C LYS A 121 -4.50 -4.68 7.01
N HIS A 122 -5.77 -4.88 7.32
CA HIS A 122 -6.24 -5.89 8.25
C HIS A 122 -6.94 -6.98 7.46
N TRP A 123 -6.90 -8.21 7.94
CA TRP A 123 -7.69 -9.27 7.35
C TRP A 123 -8.29 -10.14 8.44
N HIS A 124 -9.44 -10.73 8.12
CA HIS A 124 -10.04 -11.73 8.98
C HIS A 124 -10.48 -12.94 8.19
N ALA A 125 -10.46 -14.08 8.89
CA ALA A 125 -10.98 -15.33 8.39
C ALA A 125 -11.88 -15.97 9.43
N GLU A 126 -12.94 -16.64 9.01
CA GLU A 126 -13.78 -17.43 9.89
C GLU A 126 -13.66 -18.90 9.53
N VAL A 127 -13.41 -19.71 10.56
CA VAL A 127 -13.30 -21.16 10.45
C VAL A 127 -14.21 -21.84 11.47
N VAL A 128 -14.68 -23.04 11.12
CA VAL A 128 -15.41 -23.91 12.04
C VAL A 128 -14.56 -25.16 12.26
N THR A 129 -14.29 -25.46 13.53
CA THR A 129 -13.43 -26.58 13.94
C THR A 129 -14.15 -27.44 14.98
N SER A 130 -13.59 -28.61 15.29
CA SER A 130 -14.08 -29.49 16.35
C SER A 130 -13.44 -29.25 17.71
N ARG A 131 -12.49 -28.30 17.81
CA ARG A 131 -11.73 -27.99 19.03
C ARG A 131 -11.37 -26.52 19.09
N GLU A 132 -11.35 -25.95 20.28
CA GLU A 132 -10.91 -24.58 20.45
C GLU A 132 -9.43 -24.39 20.05
N ILE A 133 -9.13 -23.26 19.43
CA ILE A 133 -7.78 -22.80 19.11
C ILE A 133 -7.37 -21.87 20.25
N THR A 134 -6.47 -22.34 21.11
CA THR A 134 -6.10 -21.66 22.36
C THR A 134 -4.76 -20.90 22.26
N GLU A 135 -4.08 -20.99 21.11
CA GLU A 135 -2.81 -20.32 20.86
C GLU A 135 -2.97 -18.79 20.74
N ASP A 136 -2.00 -18.01 21.25
CA ASP A 136 -2.03 -16.55 21.14
C ASP A 136 -1.92 -16.04 19.69
N ALA A 137 -1.27 -16.83 18.82
CA ALA A 137 -1.12 -16.57 17.40
C ALA A 137 -1.00 -17.89 16.63
N VAL A 138 -1.48 -17.87 15.39
CA VAL A 138 -1.45 -19.01 14.48
C VAL A 138 -0.93 -18.61 13.11
N SER A 139 -0.25 -19.55 12.46
CA SER A 139 0.07 -19.44 11.03
C SER A 139 -1.15 -19.84 10.21
N VAL A 140 -1.48 -19.04 9.19
CA VAL A 140 -2.66 -19.27 8.35
C VAL A 140 -2.23 -19.37 6.90
N ARG A 141 -2.77 -20.36 6.19
CA ARG A 141 -2.72 -20.47 4.73
C ARG A 141 -4.13 -20.45 4.18
N ILE A 142 -4.36 -19.71 3.11
CA ILE A 142 -5.67 -19.50 2.49
C ILE A 142 -5.54 -19.77 1.01
N GLN A 143 -6.22 -20.82 0.53
CA GLN A 143 -6.26 -21.15 -0.89
C GLN A 143 -7.54 -20.59 -1.52
N GLN A 144 -7.38 -19.71 -2.51
CA GLN A 144 -8.48 -19.06 -3.23
C GLN A 144 -8.09 -18.86 -4.70
N GLY A 145 -8.86 -19.42 -5.63
CA GLY A 145 -8.71 -19.18 -7.07
C GLY A 145 -7.30 -19.47 -7.63
N GLY A 146 -6.67 -20.58 -7.22
CA GLY A 146 -5.31 -20.94 -7.66
C GLY A 146 -4.19 -20.09 -7.06
N LYS A 147 -4.48 -19.31 -6.01
CA LYS A 147 -3.50 -18.55 -5.24
C LYS A 147 -3.45 -19.08 -3.82
N LEU A 148 -2.24 -19.22 -3.29
CA LEU A 148 -1.98 -19.49 -1.88
C LEU A 148 -1.59 -18.18 -1.22
N ARG A 149 -2.40 -17.73 -0.25
CA ARG A 149 -2.05 -16.62 0.63
C ARG A 149 -1.66 -17.13 2.00
N PHE A 150 -0.76 -16.44 2.69
CA PHE A 150 -0.28 -16.88 4.01
C PHE A 150 0.11 -15.71 4.91
N GLY A 151 -0.03 -15.91 6.21
CA GLY A 151 0.29 -14.89 7.22
C GLY A 151 0.12 -15.42 8.64
N VAL A 152 0.09 -14.50 9.60
CA VAL A 152 -0.12 -14.78 11.03
C VAL A 152 -1.40 -14.10 11.48
N ALA A 153 -2.18 -14.78 12.32
CA ALA A 153 -3.39 -14.22 12.92
C ALA A 153 -3.52 -14.59 14.39
N ARG A 154 -4.26 -13.76 15.12
CA ARG A 154 -4.75 -14.06 16.47
C ARG A 154 -6.14 -14.70 16.40
N PRO A 155 -6.34 -15.91 16.94
CA PRO A 155 -7.65 -16.54 17.01
C PRO A 155 -8.50 -15.90 18.11
N VAL A 156 -9.80 -15.77 17.85
CA VAL A 156 -10.82 -15.31 18.79
C VAL A 156 -12.01 -16.25 18.70
N LEU A 157 -12.36 -16.88 19.81
CA LEU A 157 -13.55 -17.71 19.93
C LEU A 157 -14.80 -16.86 19.66
N VAL A 158 -15.61 -17.24 18.67
CA VAL A 158 -16.87 -16.57 18.34
C VAL A 158 -18.04 -17.29 19.01
N SER A 159 -18.12 -18.61 18.81
CA SER A 159 -19.16 -19.44 19.43
C SER A 159 -18.67 -20.88 19.61
N MET A 160 -19.31 -21.57 20.55
CA MET A 160 -19.14 -23.00 20.78
C MET A 160 -20.53 -23.61 20.94
N GLU A 161 -20.89 -24.52 20.05
CA GLU A 161 -22.20 -25.16 19.99
C GLU A 161 -22.05 -26.68 20.10
N SER A 162 -22.98 -27.33 20.79
CA SER A 162 -23.05 -28.79 20.79
C SER A 162 -23.63 -29.28 19.46
N ASP A 163 -22.92 -30.19 18.80
CA ASP A 163 -23.30 -30.81 17.54
C ASP A 163 -23.63 -32.29 17.76
N GLY A 164 -24.73 -32.52 18.47
CA GLY A 164 -25.21 -33.87 18.79
C GLY A 164 -24.48 -34.55 19.95
N PRO A 165 -24.66 -35.88 20.12
CA PRO A 165 -24.32 -36.59 21.36
C PRO A 165 -22.84 -36.51 21.78
N ASN A 166 -21.93 -36.30 20.82
CA ASN A 166 -20.48 -36.32 21.05
C ASN A 166 -19.73 -35.23 20.27
N GLY A 167 -20.43 -34.26 19.67
CA GLY A 167 -19.82 -33.24 18.81
C GLY A 167 -19.83 -31.86 19.45
N VAL A 168 -18.77 -31.10 19.20
CA VAL A 168 -18.74 -29.66 19.45
C VAL A 168 -18.32 -28.98 18.16
N ARG A 169 -19.04 -27.92 17.78
CA ARG A 169 -18.68 -27.01 16.70
C ARG A 169 -18.18 -25.72 17.31
N VAL A 170 -16.93 -25.39 17.01
CA VAL A 170 -16.26 -24.18 17.49
C VAL A 170 -16.07 -23.24 16.32
N ALA A 171 -16.76 -22.11 16.33
CA ALA A 171 -16.53 -21.03 15.37
C ALA A 171 -15.42 -20.12 15.90
N THR A 172 -14.36 -19.93 15.11
CA THR A 172 -13.22 -19.09 15.46
C THR A 172 -13.00 -18.04 14.38
N ARG A 173 -12.85 -16.79 14.79
CA ARG A 173 -12.43 -15.69 13.93
C ARG A 173 -10.94 -15.47 14.08
N LEU A 174 -10.22 -15.44 12.98
CA LEU A 174 -8.79 -15.18 12.90
C LEU A 174 -8.60 -13.72 12.49
N HIS A 175 -7.84 -12.95 13.27
CA HIS A 175 -7.53 -11.55 12.98
C HIS A 175 -6.04 -11.42 12.65
N GLY A 176 -5.69 -11.01 11.43
CA GLY A 176 -4.29 -10.83 11.04
C GLY A 176 -3.98 -9.43 10.56
N ASP A 177 -2.84 -8.91 10.99
CA ASP A 177 -2.31 -7.61 10.59
C ASP A 177 -1.34 -7.72 9.40
N GLY A 178 -1.35 -6.70 8.55
CA GLY A 178 -0.41 -6.57 7.44
C GLY A 178 -0.88 -7.26 6.15
N PRO A 179 -0.13 -7.10 5.05
CA PRO A 179 -0.43 -7.82 3.82
C PRO A 179 -0.15 -9.31 4.02
N LEU A 180 -1.05 -10.16 3.53
CA LEU A 180 -0.73 -11.58 3.37
C LEU A 180 0.38 -11.74 2.32
N GLY A 181 1.31 -12.66 2.58
CA GLY A 181 2.18 -13.19 1.54
C GLY A 181 1.33 -13.93 0.49
N GLU A 182 1.75 -13.93 -0.77
CA GLU A 182 1.05 -14.60 -1.87
C GLU A 182 2.04 -15.43 -2.70
N ARG A 183 1.63 -16.65 -3.08
CA ARG A 183 2.34 -17.53 -4.00
C ARG A 183 1.35 -18.11 -5.00
N SER A 184 1.75 -18.19 -6.27
CA SER A 184 1.00 -18.95 -7.29
C SER A 184 1.13 -20.44 -6.98
N SER A 185 0.00 -21.14 -6.82
CA SER A 185 0.00 -22.59 -6.54
C SER A 185 0.23 -23.41 -7.79
#